data_AF-A0A1S2KBN9-F1
#
_entry.id   AF-A0A1S2KBN9-F1
#
_cell.length_a   1.000
_cell.length_b   1.000
_cell.length_c   1.000
_cell.angle_alpha   90.00
_cell.angle_beta   90.00
_cell.angle_gamma   90.00
#
_symmetry.space_group_name_H-M   'P 1'
#
loop_
_entity.id
_entity.type
_entity.pdbx_description
1 polymer ?
#
loop_
_entity_poly.entity_id
_entity_poly.type
_entity_poly.pdbx_seq_one_letter_code
_entity_poly.pdbx_strand_id
1 'polypeptide(L)'
;MADLIDGHVSSAVARRRTPEPDEHTPIVWDVPEDPAECAAVLVAADGLLGREERDDTGMTDRVRSLAASAFHRNPANIGASLRRMDVSSAVARALLGRAQGFYRAGGHRHARQSLPSRESSFRVGHVPALLPQEWLSAHFGDLLSHWTHLTDWKMRHLRRVSALKLAEMSGGGTWPDCAKTLGIPWNTAQQSLKVIRRELHSRALWPDFERSVESVASQLDWDADRVHYGRRRELLSSWQVPADDWAELCRGLEQFRQGATSPTRGTATVLIWAQVTQGDHLHSPVLGALRESNCSTQRLVGSINQLRTPANRKGGKRELLLRLETYSDLLATACDRPVASLQAGSLETGVRAARG
;
A
#
# COMPACT_ATOMS: atom_id res chain seq x y z
N MET A 1 -10.19 39.59 -8.46
CA MET A 1 -10.14 38.29 -7.73
C MET A 1 -9.97 38.55 -6.24
N ALA A 2 -8.92 39.28 -5.81
CA ALA A 2 -8.81 39.76 -4.43
C ALA A 2 -10.07 40.52 -3.98
N ASP A 3 -10.59 41.42 -4.82
CA ASP A 3 -11.81 42.19 -4.51
C ASP A 3 -13.07 41.34 -4.28
N LEU A 4 -13.17 40.18 -4.93
CA LEU A 4 -14.30 39.26 -4.76
C LEU A 4 -14.18 38.50 -3.43
N ILE A 5 -12.96 38.13 -3.05
CA ILE A 5 -12.68 37.46 -1.76
C ILE A 5 -12.87 38.47 -0.62
N ASP A 6 -12.36 39.69 -0.77
CA ASP A 6 -12.50 40.75 0.21
C ASP A 6 -13.95 41.20 0.36
N GLY A 7 -14.72 41.22 -0.74
CA GLY A 7 -16.16 41.46 -0.74
C GLY A 7 -16.93 40.41 0.05
N HIS A 8 -16.64 39.13 -0.19
CA HIS A 8 -17.24 38.03 0.56
C HIS A 8 -16.86 38.06 2.06
N VAL A 9 -15.58 38.23 2.38
CA VAL A 9 -15.09 38.31 3.77
C VAL A 9 -15.74 39.49 4.50
N SER A 10 -15.83 40.65 3.84
CA SER A 10 -16.48 41.84 4.39
C SER A 10 -17.98 41.62 4.61
N SER A 11 -18.67 40.96 3.68
CA SER A 11 -20.08 40.58 3.82
C SER A 11 -20.31 39.62 4.98
N ALA A 12 -19.47 38.60 5.12
CA ALA A 12 -19.52 37.64 6.22
C ALA A 12 -19.23 38.30 7.59
N VAL A 13 -18.27 39.24 7.64
CA VAL A 13 -17.96 40.01 8.85
C VAL A 13 -19.07 41.00 9.20
N ALA A 14 -19.73 41.59 8.19
CA ALA A 14 -20.87 42.50 8.41
C ALA A 14 -22.09 41.77 8.98
N ARG A 15 -22.41 40.56 8.47
CA ARG A 15 -23.47 39.70 9.01
C ARG A 15 -23.20 39.26 10.46
N ARG A 16 -21.92 39.11 10.85
CA ARG A 16 -21.54 38.83 12.25
C ARG A 16 -21.77 39.99 13.22
N ARG A 17 -21.83 41.22 12.72
CA ARG A 17 -22.03 42.43 13.55
C ARG A 17 -23.50 42.78 13.76
N THR A 18 -24.40 42.06 13.10
CA THR A 18 -25.85 42.18 13.28
C THR A 18 -26.33 41.00 14.14
N PRO A 19 -26.53 41.18 15.46
CA PRO A 19 -27.05 40.10 16.29
C PRO A 19 -28.54 39.94 16.00
N GLU A 20 -28.92 38.85 15.32
CA GLU A 20 -30.30 38.37 15.43
C GLU A 20 -30.44 37.59 16.75
N PRO A 21 -31.52 37.80 17.51
CA PRO A 21 -31.75 37.12 18.77
C PRO A 21 -32.41 35.77 18.48
N ASP A 22 -31.64 34.74 18.15
CA ASP A 22 -32.13 33.38 18.33
C ASP A 22 -31.04 32.32 18.55
N GLU A 23 -31.46 31.27 19.24
CA GLU A 23 -30.70 30.26 19.98
C GLU A 23 -29.45 29.65 19.29
N HIS A 24 -28.33 29.63 20.05
CA HIS A 24 -27.26 28.62 20.05
C HIS A 24 -26.98 27.86 18.74
N THR A 25 -26.80 28.56 17.62
CA THR A 25 -26.33 27.97 16.37
C THR A 25 -24.80 28.03 16.31
N PRO A 26 -24.10 26.91 16.08
CA PRO A 26 -22.64 26.91 16.00
C PRO A 26 -22.20 27.68 14.76
N ILE A 27 -21.24 28.60 14.96
CA ILE A 27 -20.58 29.49 13.98
C ILE A 27 -20.46 28.83 12.60
N VAL A 28 -21.36 29.18 11.68
CA VAL A 28 -21.31 28.75 10.26
C VAL A 28 -20.69 29.89 9.46
N TRP A 29 -19.59 29.61 8.75
CA TRP A 29 -19.21 30.45 7.62
C TRP A 29 -20.21 30.15 6.50
N ASP A 30 -21.08 31.10 6.19
CA ASP A 30 -22.03 30.95 5.09
C ASP A 30 -21.28 30.87 3.76
N VAL A 31 -21.70 29.94 2.91
CA VAL A 31 -21.14 29.73 1.56
C VAL A 31 -21.47 30.96 0.71
N PRO A 32 -20.54 31.50 -0.12
CA PRO A 32 -20.86 32.57 -1.05
C PRO A 32 -22.04 32.20 -1.96
N GLU A 33 -23.01 33.10 -2.10
CA GLU A 33 -24.17 32.87 -2.98
C GLU A 33 -23.85 33.18 -4.45
N ASP A 34 -22.89 34.08 -4.70
CA ASP A 34 -22.43 34.42 -6.04
C ASP A 34 -21.48 33.33 -6.59
N PRO A 35 -21.78 32.74 -7.77
CA PRO A 35 -20.89 31.82 -8.45
C PRO A 35 -19.46 32.36 -8.67
N ALA A 36 -19.30 33.67 -8.90
CA ALA A 36 -17.98 34.26 -9.12
C ALA A 36 -17.17 34.39 -7.81
N GLU A 37 -17.81 34.76 -6.69
CA GLU A 37 -17.22 34.68 -5.35
C GLU A 37 -16.87 33.22 -4.97
N CYS A 38 -17.77 32.27 -5.22
CA CYS A 38 -17.51 30.85 -5.02
C CYS A 38 -16.28 30.37 -5.81
N ALA A 39 -16.19 30.73 -7.10
CA ALA A 39 -15.06 30.40 -7.93
C ALA A 39 -13.76 31.07 -7.44
N ALA A 40 -13.82 32.34 -7.04
CA ALA A 40 -12.66 33.07 -6.50
C ALA A 40 -12.13 32.46 -5.20
N VAL A 41 -13.03 32.05 -4.29
CA VAL A 41 -12.67 31.35 -3.05
C VAL A 41 -12.06 29.98 -3.35
N LEU A 42 -12.61 29.21 -4.29
CA LEU A 42 -12.06 27.91 -4.67
C LEU A 42 -10.69 28.02 -5.35
N VAL A 43 -10.49 29.02 -6.22
CA VAL A 43 -9.18 29.29 -6.86
C VAL A 43 -8.15 29.80 -5.85
N ALA A 44 -8.56 30.62 -4.88
CA ALA A 44 -7.67 31.04 -3.79
C ALA A 44 -7.30 29.88 -2.87
N ALA A 45 -8.27 29.02 -2.52
CA ALA A 45 -8.00 27.79 -1.77
C ALA A 45 -7.06 26.87 -2.57
N ASP A 46 -7.25 26.77 -3.88
CA ASP A 46 -6.36 26.01 -4.77
C ASP A 46 -4.93 26.55 -4.78
N GLY A 47 -4.78 27.88 -4.91
CA GLY A 47 -3.48 28.53 -4.86
C GLY A 47 -2.79 28.39 -3.51
N LEU A 48 -3.54 28.47 -2.40
CA LEU A 48 -3.02 28.29 -1.04
C LEU A 48 -2.67 26.83 -0.72
N LEU A 49 -3.38 25.87 -1.30
CA LEU A 49 -3.11 24.43 -1.13
C LEU A 49 -2.04 23.91 -2.11
N GLY A 50 -1.85 24.57 -3.26
CA GLY A 50 -0.93 24.16 -4.32
C GLY A 50 0.41 24.91 -4.36
N ARG A 51 0.53 26.07 -3.69
CA ARG A 51 1.81 26.75 -3.46
C ARG A 51 2.28 26.46 -2.05
N GLU A 52 3.22 25.54 -1.88
CA GLU A 52 4.46 25.77 -1.10
C GLU A 52 5.22 24.46 -0.82
N GLU A 53 6.54 24.51 -1.06
CA GLU A 53 7.57 23.52 -0.76
C GLU A 53 7.78 23.24 0.75
N ARG A 54 6.85 23.67 1.60
CA ARG A 54 6.83 23.36 3.03
C ARG A 54 5.41 23.05 3.45
N ASP A 55 5.20 21.77 3.70
CA ASP A 55 4.02 21.13 4.28
C ASP A 55 3.55 21.85 5.57
N ASP A 56 2.77 22.93 5.43
CA ASP A 56 2.04 23.52 6.55
C ASP A 56 0.79 22.66 6.79
N THR A 57 1.02 21.48 7.36
CA THR A 57 0.03 20.49 7.83
C THR A 57 -1.20 21.14 8.49
N GLY A 58 -1.01 22.30 9.15
CA GLY A 58 -2.07 23.09 9.76
C GLY A 58 -3.15 23.60 8.79
N MET A 59 -2.82 24.02 7.56
CA MET A 59 -3.82 24.52 6.61
C MET A 59 -4.67 23.39 6.05
N THR A 60 -4.04 22.29 5.64
CA THR A 60 -4.75 21.10 5.14
C THR A 60 -5.67 20.52 6.20
N ASP A 61 -5.24 20.48 7.47
CA ASP A 61 -6.07 19.99 8.58
C ASP A 61 -7.26 20.91 8.89
N ARG A 62 -7.09 22.23 8.79
CA ARG A 62 -8.20 23.20 8.92
C ARG A 62 -9.24 23.04 7.82
N VAL A 63 -8.81 22.96 6.56
CA VAL A 63 -9.72 22.72 5.42
C VAL A 63 -10.43 21.38 5.57
N ARG A 64 -9.72 20.34 6.04
CA ARG A 64 -10.32 19.02 6.29
C ARG A 64 -11.39 19.05 7.37
N SER A 65 -11.18 19.79 8.46
CA SER A 65 -12.18 19.97 9.52
C SER A 65 -13.45 20.63 9.00
N LEU A 66 -13.30 21.68 8.19
CA LEU A 66 -14.42 22.36 7.53
C LEU A 66 -15.15 21.44 6.54
N ALA A 67 -14.40 20.71 5.71
CA ALA A 67 -14.96 19.73 4.79
C ALA A 67 -15.73 18.64 5.54
N ALA A 68 -15.18 18.09 6.64
CA ALA A 68 -15.83 17.09 7.47
C ALA A 68 -17.17 17.59 8.03
N SER A 69 -17.22 18.83 8.52
CA SER A 69 -18.46 19.48 8.97
C SER A 69 -19.49 19.58 7.84
N ALA A 70 -19.06 19.97 6.63
CA ALA A 70 -19.94 20.02 5.45
C ALA A 70 -20.47 18.62 5.06
N PHE A 71 -19.62 17.60 5.05
CA PHE A 71 -20.03 16.21 4.79
C PHE A 71 -21.01 15.67 5.80
N HIS A 72 -20.88 16.04 7.07
CA HIS A 72 -21.84 15.62 8.11
C HIS A 72 -23.24 16.17 7.84
N ARG A 73 -23.35 17.37 7.24
CA ARG A 73 -24.63 18.00 6.90
C ARG A 73 -25.25 17.39 5.63
N ASN A 74 -24.47 17.02 4.62
CA ASN A 74 -24.98 16.44 3.39
C ASN A 74 -24.05 15.39 2.75
N PRO A 75 -24.01 14.15 3.27
CA PRO A 75 -23.01 13.15 2.89
C PRO A 75 -23.17 12.62 1.46
N ALA A 76 -24.41 12.51 0.96
CA ALA A 76 -24.69 11.92 -0.35
C ALA A 76 -24.32 12.86 -1.51
N ASN A 77 -24.67 14.15 -1.40
CA ASN A 77 -24.47 15.13 -2.48
C ASN A 77 -23.01 15.55 -2.59
N ILE A 78 -22.34 15.85 -1.47
CA ILE A 78 -20.96 16.34 -1.50
C ILE A 78 -20.00 15.25 -1.99
N GLY A 79 -20.20 14.01 -1.54
CA GLY A 79 -19.44 12.86 -2.05
C GLY A 79 -19.65 12.62 -3.54
N ALA A 80 -20.85 12.85 -4.08
CA ALA A 80 -21.13 12.72 -5.51
C ALA A 80 -20.53 13.86 -6.34
N SER A 81 -20.58 15.09 -5.83
CA SER A 81 -19.99 16.27 -6.47
C SER A 81 -18.47 16.15 -6.54
N LEU A 82 -17.80 15.75 -5.45
CA LEU A 82 -16.33 15.54 -5.44
C LEU A 82 -15.85 14.50 -6.45
N ARG A 83 -16.65 13.46 -6.69
CA ARG A 83 -16.32 12.44 -7.71
C ARG A 83 -16.39 12.96 -9.14
N ARG A 84 -17.10 14.07 -9.38
CA ARG A 84 -17.38 14.65 -10.70
C ARG A 84 -16.62 15.96 -10.96
N MET A 85 -16.14 16.61 -9.91
CA MET A 85 -15.38 17.86 -10.01
C MET A 85 -14.00 17.62 -10.62
N ASP A 86 -13.62 18.53 -11.51
CA ASP A 86 -12.27 18.63 -12.06
C ASP A 86 -11.54 19.74 -11.30
N VAL A 87 -10.93 19.36 -10.17
CA VAL A 87 -10.19 20.26 -9.26
C VAL A 87 -8.76 19.77 -9.15
N SER A 88 -7.84 20.63 -8.70
CA SER A 88 -6.46 20.19 -8.48
C SER A 88 -6.39 19.05 -7.46
N SER A 89 -5.31 18.27 -7.51
CA SER A 89 -5.09 17.20 -6.53
C SER A 89 -4.98 17.71 -5.10
N ALA A 90 -4.51 18.93 -4.88
CA ALA A 90 -4.36 19.52 -3.55
C ALA A 90 -5.73 19.85 -2.94
N VAL A 91 -6.60 20.52 -3.70
CA VAL A 91 -7.99 20.80 -3.30
C VAL A 91 -8.76 19.51 -3.11
N ALA A 92 -8.61 18.55 -4.03
CA ALA A 92 -9.26 17.26 -3.88
C ALA A 92 -8.80 16.56 -2.59
N ARG A 93 -7.50 16.49 -2.30
CA ARG A 93 -6.97 15.92 -1.03
C ARG A 93 -7.51 16.60 0.22
N ALA A 94 -7.68 17.91 0.20
CA ALA A 94 -8.22 18.67 1.33
C ALA A 94 -9.73 18.43 1.53
N LEU A 95 -10.47 18.24 0.42
CA LEU A 95 -11.91 17.99 0.43
C LEU A 95 -12.28 16.51 0.61
N LEU A 96 -11.36 15.57 0.43
CA LEU A 96 -11.69 14.16 0.63
C LEU A 96 -11.78 13.85 2.14
N GLY A 97 -12.96 13.52 2.63
CA GLY A 97 -13.12 13.00 4.00
C GLY A 97 -12.25 11.76 4.21
N ARG A 98 -11.51 11.69 5.31
CA ARG A 98 -10.82 10.47 5.73
C ARG A 98 -11.77 9.67 6.63
N ALA A 99 -12.08 8.44 6.26
CA ALA A 99 -12.68 7.50 7.19
C ALA A 99 -11.61 6.49 7.57
N GLN A 100 -11.19 6.54 8.83
CA GLN A 100 -10.24 5.57 9.39
C GLN A 100 -8.95 5.58 8.55
N GLY A 101 -8.33 6.75 8.37
CA GLY A 101 -7.06 6.93 7.67
C GLY A 101 -6.98 6.60 6.18
N PHE A 102 -8.13 6.34 5.55
CA PHE A 102 -8.25 6.19 4.11
C PHE A 102 -9.21 7.22 3.56
N TYR A 103 -8.92 7.72 2.36
CA TYR A 103 -9.80 8.65 1.71
C TYR A 103 -11.10 7.96 1.32
N ARG A 104 -12.20 8.51 1.81
CA ARG A 104 -13.57 8.01 1.65
C ARG A 104 -14.08 8.16 0.21
N ALA A 105 -13.33 8.83 -0.66
CA ALA A 105 -13.62 8.92 -2.09
C ALA A 105 -12.54 8.30 -2.99
N GLY A 106 -11.74 7.37 -2.45
CA GLY A 106 -11.05 6.36 -3.26
C GLY A 106 -12.09 5.48 -3.98
N GLY A 107 -12.48 5.95 -5.17
CA GLY A 107 -13.30 5.36 -6.24
C GLY A 107 -14.54 4.52 -5.89
N HIS A 108 -15.67 5.02 -6.37
CA HIS A 108 -16.58 4.12 -7.06
C HIS A 108 -16.02 3.85 -8.47
N ARG A 109 -16.50 2.78 -9.13
CA ARG A 109 -16.20 2.43 -10.54
C ARG A 109 -16.34 3.62 -11.54
N HIS A 110 -16.98 4.72 -11.12
CA HIS A 110 -17.26 5.91 -11.92
C HIS A 110 -16.52 7.19 -11.45
N ALA A 111 -15.55 7.10 -10.55
CA ALA A 111 -14.72 8.26 -10.19
C ALA A 111 -13.81 8.63 -11.37
N ARG A 112 -13.77 9.91 -11.75
CA ARG A 112 -12.97 10.38 -12.89
C ARG A 112 -11.47 10.49 -12.59
N GLN A 113 -11.09 10.51 -11.32
CA GLN A 113 -9.70 10.72 -10.90
C GLN A 113 -9.29 9.70 -9.83
N SER A 114 -8.12 9.09 -10.04
CA SER A 114 -7.39 8.33 -9.02
C SER A 114 -6.51 9.31 -8.28
N LEU A 115 -6.95 9.79 -7.12
CA LEU A 115 -6.24 10.82 -6.38
C LEU A 115 -5.39 10.18 -5.28
N PRO A 116 -4.04 10.27 -5.37
CA PRO A 116 -3.16 9.82 -4.30
C PRO A 116 -3.42 10.61 -3.03
N SER A 117 -3.33 9.91 -1.88
CA SER A 117 -3.46 10.56 -0.57
C SER A 117 -2.35 11.54 -0.23
N ARG A 118 -1.22 11.42 -0.93
CA ARG A 118 0.04 12.08 -0.64
C ARG A 118 0.78 12.35 -1.94
N GLU A 119 1.54 13.43 -1.99
CA GLU A 119 2.54 13.60 -3.04
C GLU A 119 3.73 12.71 -2.71
N SER A 120 3.91 11.69 -3.53
CA SER A 120 4.97 10.70 -3.34
C SER A 120 5.88 10.71 -4.55
N SER A 121 7.19 10.69 -4.31
CA SER A 121 8.16 10.51 -5.40
C SER A 121 8.24 9.04 -5.83
N PHE A 122 7.74 8.11 -5.01
CA PHE A 122 7.62 6.69 -5.39
C PHE A 122 6.29 6.42 -6.09
N ARG A 123 6.29 5.43 -6.98
CA ARG A 123 5.10 4.93 -7.67
C ARG A 123 4.62 3.63 -7.02
N VAL A 124 3.39 3.24 -7.32
CA VAL A 124 2.80 1.96 -6.88
C VAL A 124 3.66 0.74 -7.26
N GLY A 125 4.44 0.82 -8.33
CA GLY A 125 5.40 -0.21 -8.73
C GLY A 125 6.54 -0.46 -7.72
N HIS A 126 6.87 0.53 -6.89
CA HIS A 126 7.84 0.43 -5.79
C HIS A 126 7.22 -0.09 -4.49
N VAL A 127 5.91 -0.37 -4.48
CA VAL A 127 5.21 -0.91 -3.32
C VAL A 127 5.18 -2.45 -3.41
N PRO A 128 5.67 -3.16 -2.40
CA PRO A 128 5.58 -4.62 -2.32
C PRO A 128 4.15 -5.06 -1.99
N ALA A 129 3.78 -6.29 -2.34
CA ALA A 129 2.43 -6.80 -2.05
C ALA A 129 2.25 -7.20 -0.58
N LEU A 130 3.35 -7.44 0.12
CA LEU A 130 3.43 -7.66 1.55
C LEU A 130 4.58 -6.81 2.08
N LEU A 131 4.31 -5.85 2.98
CA LEU A 131 5.34 -4.95 3.53
C LEU A 131 6.57 -5.74 4.00
N PRO A 132 7.82 -5.39 3.67
CA PRO A 132 9.00 -6.15 4.07
C PRO A 132 9.17 -6.17 5.59
N GLN A 133 9.83 -7.21 6.11
CA GLN A 133 9.97 -7.37 7.56
C GLN A 133 10.87 -6.28 8.14
N GLU A 134 11.93 -5.90 7.44
CA GLU A 134 12.83 -4.80 7.77
C GLU A 134 12.09 -3.46 7.92
N TRP A 135 11.17 -3.13 7.01
CA TRP A 135 10.37 -1.90 7.11
C TRP A 135 9.42 -1.94 8.30
N LEU A 136 8.81 -3.10 8.56
CA LEU A 136 7.97 -3.26 9.74
C LEU A 136 8.79 -3.03 11.02
N SER A 137 9.96 -3.65 11.13
CA SER A 137 10.84 -3.51 12.29
C SER A 137 11.35 -2.09 12.48
N ALA A 138 11.62 -1.35 11.39
CA ALA A 138 12.11 0.03 11.45
C ALA A 138 11.03 1.05 11.81
N HIS A 139 9.80 0.90 11.29
CA HIS A 139 8.79 1.97 11.33
C HIS A 139 7.59 1.71 12.23
N PHE A 140 7.35 0.47 12.64
CA PHE A 140 6.14 0.11 13.39
C PHE A 140 6.39 -0.11 14.89
N GLY A 141 7.57 0.24 15.41
CA GLY A 141 7.96 0.00 16.80
C GLY A 141 6.91 0.49 17.82
N ASP A 142 6.47 1.75 17.69
CA ASP A 142 5.46 2.36 18.56
C ASP A 142 4.10 1.66 18.47
N LEU A 143 3.65 1.33 17.25
CA LEU A 143 2.38 0.62 17.06
C LEU A 143 2.45 -0.77 17.71
N LEU A 144 3.56 -1.48 17.50
CA LEU A 144 3.74 -2.86 17.93
C LEU A 144 3.93 -2.97 19.45
N SER A 145 4.53 -1.96 20.10
CA SER A 145 4.67 -1.94 21.56
C SER A 145 3.31 -1.82 22.28
N HIS A 146 2.36 -1.11 21.68
CA HIS A 146 0.99 -0.99 22.21
C HIS A 146 0.05 -2.14 21.79
N TRP A 147 0.47 -2.98 20.84
CA TRP A 147 -0.35 -4.09 20.33
C TRP A 147 -0.09 -5.42 21.04
N THR A 148 -0.67 -5.57 22.24
CA THR A 148 -0.64 -6.82 23.01
C THR A 148 -1.30 -8.01 22.27
N HIS A 149 -0.72 -9.22 22.39
CA HIS A 149 -1.19 -10.48 21.74
C HIS A 149 -1.18 -10.48 20.21
N LEU A 150 -0.09 -9.99 19.63
CA LEU A 150 0.14 -10.07 18.20
C LEU A 150 0.56 -11.48 17.79
N THR A 151 -0.14 -12.04 16.80
CA THR A 151 0.18 -13.35 16.21
C THR A 151 0.76 -13.15 14.81
N ASP A 152 1.52 -14.13 14.30
CA ASP A 152 2.02 -14.13 12.92
C ASP A 152 0.92 -13.92 11.88
N TRP A 153 -0.29 -14.41 12.18
CA TRP A 153 -1.47 -14.23 11.34
C TRP A 153 -1.93 -12.77 11.31
N LYS A 154 -2.04 -12.11 12.47
CA LYS A 154 -2.36 -10.68 12.56
C LYS A 154 -1.27 -9.83 11.92
N MET A 155 0.00 -10.19 12.13
CA MET A 155 1.16 -9.52 11.54
C MET A 155 1.11 -9.54 10.01
N ARG A 156 0.74 -10.68 9.42
CA ARG A 156 0.58 -10.79 7.97
C ARG A 156 -0.53 -9.86 7.46
N HIS A 157 -1.64 -9.75 8.18
CA HIS A 157 -2.71 -8.82 7.82
C HIS A 157 -2.26 -7.36 7.91
N LEU A 158 -1.49 -7.00 8.95
CA LEU A 158 -0.93 -5.66 9.12
C LEU A 158 -0.05 -5.30 7.92
N ARG A 159 0.91 -6.16 7.58
CA ARG A 159 1.81 -5.99 6.44
C ARG A 159 1.07 -5.81 5.11
N ARG A 160 -0.04 -6.53 4.87
CA ARG A 160 -0.86 -6.34 3.66
C ARG A 160 -1.60 -5.00 3.67
N VAL A 161 -2.19 -4.62 4.81
CA VAL A 161 -2.93 -3.35 4.91
C VAL A 161 -1.99 -2.15 4.79
N SER A 162 -0.79 -2.22 5.35
CA SER A 162 0.26 -1.21 5.16
C SER A 162 0.67 -1.07 3.69
N ALA A 163 0.90 -2.19 3.00
CA ALA A 163 1.22 -2.19 1.56
C ALA A 163 0.11 -1.55 0.72
N LEU A 164 -1.14 -1.91 0.98
CA LEU A 164 -2.29 -1.31 0.29
C LEU A 164 -2.43 0.20 0.59
N LYS A 165 -2.14 0.64 1.82
CA LYS A 165 -2.11 2.07 2.16
C LYS A 165 -1.03 2.80 1.38
N LEU A 166 0.19 2.24 1.26
CA LEU A 166 1.27 2.83 0.47
C LEU A 166 0.93 2.90 -1.03
N ALA A 167 0.24 1.89 -1.56
CA ALA A 167 -0.25 1.92 -2.94
C ALA A 167 -1.28 3.05 -3.14
N GLU A 168 -2.20 3.24 -2.20
CA GLU A 168 -3.15 4.36 -2.22
C GLU A 168 -2.45 5.73 -2.08
N MET A 169 -1.37 5.82 -1.30
CA MET A 169 -0.56 7.03 -1.13
C MET A 169 0.19 7.46 -2.39
N SER A 170 0.58 6.53 -3.24
CA SER A 170 1.36 6.83 -4.44
C SER A 170 0.53 6.82 -5.73
N GLY A 171 -0.44 5.91 -5.85
CA GLY A 171 -1.26 5.72 -7.04
C GLY A 171 -2.68 6.25 -6.92
N GLY A 172 -3.15 6.53 -5.70
CA GLY A 172 -4.55 6.84 -5.44
C GLY A 172 -5.49 5.68 -5.71
N GLY A 173 -6.76 6.01 -5.87
CA GLY A 173 -7.78 5.09 -6.37
C GLY A 173 -8.44 4.28 -5.27
N THR A 174 -9.13 3.22 -5.66
CA THR A 174 -9.86 2.39 -4.71
C THR A 174 -8.97 1.35 -4.08
N TRP A 175 -9.38 0.86 -2.92
CA TRP A 175 -8.84 -0.35 -2.32
C TRP A 175 -8.82 -1.56 -3.25
N PRO A 176 -9.92 -1.90 -3.96
CA PRO A 176 -9.90 -2.90 -5.01
C PRO A 176 -8.80 -2.68 -6.05
N ASP A 177 -8.61 -1.43 -6.51
CA ASP A 177 -7.63 -1.11 -7.55
C ASP A 177 -6.20 -1.24 -7.03
N CYS A 178 -5.95 -0.80 -5.79
CA CYS A 178 -4.68 -1.00 -5.10
C CYS A 178 -4.37 -2.49 -4.94
N ALA A 179 -5.35 -3.28 -4.49
CA ALA A 179 -5.20 -4.73 -4.33
C ALA A 179 -4.91 -5.42 -5.67
N LYS A 180 -5.63 -5.04 -6.74
CA LYS A 180 -5.40 -5.53 -8.10
C LYS A 180 -3.97 -5.20 -8.56
N THR A 181 -3.52 -3.96 -8.38
CA THR A 181 -2.19 -3.49 -8.80
C THR A 181 -1.06 -4.19 -8.04
N LEU A 182 -1.29 -4.51 -6.77
CA LEU A 182 -0.33 -5.29 -5.96
C LEU A 182 -0.43 -6.80 -6.18
N GLY A 183 -1.39 -7.30 -6.97
CA GLY A 183 -1.61 -8.74 -7.16
C GLY A 183 -2.16 -9.45 -5.92
N ILE A 184 -2.86 -8.74 -5.04
CA ILE A 184 -3.50 -9.29 -3.85
C ILE A 184 -4.96 -9.64 -4.20
N PRO A 185 -5.41 -10.90 -4.02
CA PRO A 185 -6.81 -11.26 -4.26
C PRO A 185 -7.76 -10.42 -3.41
N TRP A 186 -8.83 -9.91 -4.03
CA TRP A 186 -9.76 -8.98 -3.39
C TRP A 186 -10.32 -9.49 -2.05
N ASN A 187 -10.75 -10.76 -2.00
CA ASN A 187 -11.26 -11.36 -0.77
C ASN A 187 -10.21 -11.38 0.36
N THR A 188 -8.93 -11.54 0.02
CA THR A 188 -7.83 -11.48 0.98
C THR A 188 -7.54 -10.05 1.44
N ALA A 189 -7.60 -9.08 0.53
CA ALA A 189 -7.49 -7.66 0.88
C ALA A 189 -8.62 -7.23 1.82
N GLN A 190 -9.88 -7.57 1.49
CA GLN A 190 -11.05 -7.31 2.33
C GLN A 190 -10.94 -7.93 3.73
N GLN A 191 -10.55 -9.21 3.80
CA GLN A 191 -10.39 -9.88 5.09
C GLN A 191 -9.27 -9.25 5.91
N SER A 192 -8.15 -8.88 5.29
CA SER A 192 -7.05 -8.21 5.98
C SER A 192 -7.48 -6.87 6.56
N LEU A 193 -8.21 -6.07 5.76
CA LEU A 193 -8.74 -4.81 6.21
C LEU A 193 -9.74 -4.98 7.34
N LYS A 194 -10.64 -5.97 7.27
CA LYS A 194 -11.60 -6.29 8.33
C LYS A 194 -10.89 -6.61 9.65
N VAL A 195 -9.86 -7.45 9.60
CA VAL A 195 -9.09 -7.86 10.79
C VAL A 195 -8.38 -6.65 11.40
N ILE A 196 -7.62 -5.90 10.61
CA ILE A 196 -6.82 -4.78 11.10
C ILE A 196 -7.71 -3.64 11.59
N ARG A 197 -8.82 -3.34 10.90
CA ARG A 197 -9.80 -2.37 11.40
C ARG A 197 -10.31 -2.75 12.78
N ARG A 198 -10.78 -3.98 12.96
CA ARG A 198 -11.32 -4.41 14.25
C ARG A 198 -10.30 -4.24 15.38
N GLU A 199 -9.05 -4.64 15.13
CA GLU A 199 -7.99 -4.60 16.14
C GLU A 199 -7.51 -3.17 16.46
N LEU A 200 -7.34 -2.32 15.45
CA LEU A 200 -6.87 -0.95 15.67
C LEU A 200 -7.97 -0.07 16.30
N HIS A 201 -9.24 -0.28 15.96
CA HIS A 201 -10.36 0.47 16.54
C HIS A 201 -10.58 0.12 18.01
N SER A 202 -10.58 -1.17 18.37
CA SER A 202 -10.82 -1.59 19.75
C SER A 202 -9.76 -1.11 20.73
N ARG A 203 -8.63 -0.62 20.23
CA ARG A 203 -7.46 -0.20 21.00
C ARG A 203 -7.04 1.25 20.76
N ALA A 204 -7.80 2.00 19.96
CA ALA A 204 -7.46 3.37 19.55
C ALA A 204 -6.06 3.52 18.89
N LEU A 205 -5.55 2.47 18.24
CA LEU A 205 -4.21 2.43 17.62
C LEU A 205 -4.18 2.90 16.17
N TRP A 206 -5.30 3.46 15.68
CA TRP A 206 -5.41 3.92 14.30
C TRP A 206 -4.39 5.03 13.95
N PRO A 207 -4.19 6.06 14.79
CA PRO A 207 -3.20 7.10 14.50
C PRO A 207 -1.77 6.56 14.45
N ASP A 208 -1.42 5.61 15.31
CA ASP A 208 -0.10 4.97 15.34
C ASP A 208 0.19 4.21 14.04
N PHE A 209 -0.83 3.54 13.50
CA PHE A 209 -0.75 2.88 12.20
C PHE A 209 -0.52 3.88 11.07
N GLU A 210 -1.26 5.00 11.05
CA GLU A 210 -1.07 6.03 10.02
C GLU A 210 0.34 6.63 10.07
N ARG A 211 0.82 6.98 11.27
CA ARG A 211 2.20 7.48 11.46
C ARG A 211 3.25 6.48 11.00
N SER A 212 3.05 5.20 11.29
CA SER A 212 3.97 4.14 10.88
C SER A 212 4.05 4.01 9.35
N VAL A 213 2.91 4.06 8.66
CA VAL A 213 2.89 3.99 7.20
C VAL A 213 3.43 5.27 6.56
N GLU A 214 3.16 6.44 7.12
CA GLU A 214 3.74 7.72 6.67
C GLU A 214 5.27 7.72 6.79
N SER A 215 5.80 7.13 7.87
CA SER A 215 7.24 6.97 8.06
C SER A 215 7.88 6.09 6.97
N VAL A 216 7.23 4.99 6.58
CA VAL A 216 7.67 4.17 5.44
C VAL A 216 7.61 4.96 4.13
N ALA A 217 6.52 5.69 3.88
CA ALA A 217 6.35 6.49 2.67
C ALA A 217 7.43 7.58 2.56
N SER A 218 7.76 8.23 3.68
CA SER A 218 8.83 9.22 3.77
C SER A 218 10.19 8.60 3.47
N GLN A 219 10.53 7.45 4.05
CA GLN A 219 11.76 6.74 3.70
C GLN A 219 11.81 6.41 2.21
N LEU A 220 10.71 5.89 1.66
CA LEU A 220 10.61 5.57 0.25
C LEU A 220 10.78 6.81 -0.64
N ASP A 221 10.43 7.99 -0.18
CA ASP A 221 10.61 9.22 -0.96
C ASP A 221 12.07 9.68 -1.08
N TRP A 222 12.89 9.37 -0.07
CA TRP A 222 14.31 9.73 -0.03
C TRP A 222 15.21 8.67 -0.66
N ASP A 223 14.73 7.43 -0.79
CA ASP A 223 15.49 6.36 -1.38
C ASP A 223 15.72 6.60 -2.88
N ALA A 224 16.98 6.69 -3.31
CA ALA A 224 17.34 6.86 -4.72
C ALA A 224 17.26 5.52 -5.48
N ASP A 225 17.50 4.41 -4.79
CA ASP A 225 17.66 3.07 -5.37
C ASP A 225 16.44 2.19 -5.06
N ARG A 226 15.24 2.75 -5.30
CA ARG A 226 13.98 2.06 -5.02
C ARG A 226 13.81 0.79 -5.84
N VAL A 227 13.55 -0.31 -5.14
CA VAL A 227 13.20 -1.59 -5.76
C VAL A 227 11.85 -1.50 -6.47
N HIS A 228 11.82 -1.86 -7.75
CA HIS A 228 10.59 -1.92 -8.53
C HIS A 228 9.91 -3.29 -8.42
N TYR A 229 9.27 -3.56 -7.28
CA TYR A 229 8.57 -4.83 -7.00
C TYR A 229 7.54 -5.24 -8.07
N GLY A 230 6.85 -4.28 -8.70
CA GLY A 230 5.94 -4.55 -9.82
C GLY A 230 6.63 -5.29 -10.97
N ARG A 231 7.78 -4.77 -11.43
CA ARG A 231 8.62 -5.38 -12.46
C ARG A 231 9.13 -6.74 -12.04
N ARG A 232 9.56 -6.92 -10.79
CA ARG A 232 9.95 -8.24 -10.26
C ARG A 232 8.78 -9.24 -10.35
N ARG A 233 7.55 -8.83 -10.01
CA ARG A 233 6.35 -9.69 -10.14
C ARG A 233 6.05 -10.04 -11.60
N GLU A 234 6.20 -9.11 -12.52
CA GLU A 234 5.99 -9.32 -13.96
C GLU A 234 7.01 -10.31 -14.54
N LEU A 235 8.31 -10.08 -14.27
CA LEU A 235 9.40 -10.96 -14.72
C LEU A 235 9.26 -12.39 -14.17
N LEU A 236 8.77 -12.52 -12.93
CA LEU A 236 8.63 -13.81 -12.27
C LEU A 236 7.23 -14.41 -12.36
N SER A 237 6.38 -13.89 -13.25
CA SER A 237 4.99 -14.32 -13.39
C SER A 237 4.85 -15.76 -13.92
N SER A 238 5.79 -16.18 -14.78
CA SER A 238 5.90 -17.56 -15.29
C SER A 238 7.19 -18.28 -14.87
N TRP A 239 8.04 -17.62 -14.08
CA TRP A 239 9.34 -18.16 -13.69
C TRP A 239 9.21 -19.35 -12.73
N GLN A 240 10.08 -20.34 -12.92
CA GLN A 240 10.26 -21.46 -12.00
C GLN A 240 11.76 -21.70 -11.80
N VAL A 241 12.13 -22.25 -10.64
CA VAL A 241 13.51 -22.69 -10.39
C VAL A 241 13.91 -23.72 -11.46
N PRO A 242 15.01 -23.51 -12.20
CA PRO A 242 15.53 -24.50 -13.15
C PRO A 242 15.84 -25.84 -12.47
N ALA A 243 15.74 -26.95 -13.21
CA ALA A 243 15.96 -28.28 -12.64
C ALA A 243 17.40 -28.44 -12.11
N ASP A 244 18.39 -27.95 -12.85
CA ASP A 244 19.81 -27.98 -12.47
C ASP A 244 20.07 -27.18 -11.20
N ASP A 245 19.49 -25.98 -11.10
CA ASP A 245 19.63 -25.13 -9.91
C ASP A 245 18.97 -25.76 -8.70
N TRP A 246 17.81 -26.42 -8.89
CA TRP A 246 17.19 -27.19 -7.81
C TRP A 246 18.06 -28.34 -7.33
N ALA A 247 18.68 -29.09 -8.25
CA ALA A 247 19.60 -30.17 -7.90
C ALA A 247 20.80 -29.65 -7.08
N GLU A 248 21.36 -28.50 -7.48
CA GLU A 248 22.46 -27.87 -6.73
C GLU A 248 22.02 -27.36 -5.36
N LEU A 249 20.85 -26.70 -5.26
CA LEU A 249 20.29 -26.26 -3.98
C LEU A 249 20.12 -27.44 -3.00
N CYS A 250 19.78 -28.62 -3.52
CA CYS A 250 19.64 -29.85 -2.76
C CYS A 250 20.94 -30.64 -2.54
N ARG A 251 22.08 -30.26 -3.12
CA ARG A 251 23.32 -31.03 -3.04
C ARG A 251 23.76 -31.23 -1.59
N GLY A 252 23.91 -32.48 -1.16
CA GLY A 252 24.25 -32.85 0.22
C GLY A 252 23.08 -32.78 1.21
N LEU A 253 21.84 -32.63 0.74
CA LEU A 253 20.61 -32.59 1.54
C LEU A 253 19.69 -33.77 1.20
N GLU A 254 20.26 -34.96 1.17
CA GLU A 254 19.63 -36.18 0.62
C GLU A 254 18.35 -36.60 1.34
N GLN A 255 18.18 -36.18 2.61
CA GLN A 255 16.96 -36.37 3.38
C GLN A 255 15.70 -35.75 2.73
N PHE A 256 15.84 -34.82 1.78
CA PHE A 256 14.68 -34.21 1.09
C PHE A 256 14.15 -34.99 -0.09
N ARG A 257 14.75 -36.14 -0.43
CA ARG A 257 14.24 -37.03 -1.49
C ARG A 257 13.05 -37.88 -1.04
N GLN A 258 12.74 -37.95 0.26
CA GLN A 258 11.72 -38.85 0.81
C GLN A 258 10.74 -38.10 1.72
N GLY A 259 9.43 -38.34 1.56
CA GLY A 259 8.37 -37.80 2.43
C GLY A 259 7.34 -36.92 1.73
N ALA A 260 6.08 -37.01 2.15
CA ALA A 260 4.94 -36.34 1.52
C ALA A 260 4.95 -34.80 1.60
N THR A 261 5.73 -34.24 2.53
CA THR A 261 5.88 -32.79 2.76
C THR A 261 7.30 -32.30 2.49
N SER A 262 8.15 -33.16 1.93
CA SER A 262 9.53 -32.80 1.63
C SER A 262 9.59 -31.65 0.62
N PRO A 263 10.53 -30.71 0.78
CA PRO A 263 10.67 -29.58 -0.13
C PRO A 263 10.81 -30.06 -1.57
N THR A 264 10.03 -29.46 -2.47
CA THR A 264 10.09 -29.73 -3.91
C THR A 264 10.59 -28.50 -4.65
N ARG A 265 10.91 -28.64 -5.94
CA ARG A 265 11.18 -27.51 -6.84
C ARG A 265 10.05 -26.46 -6.82
N GLY A 266 8.79 -26.90 -6.69
CA GLY A 266 7.64 -26.02 -6.49
C GLY A 266 7.69 -25.26 -5.16
N THR A 267 8.07 -25.95 -4.06
CA THR A 267 8.27 -25.31 -2.75
C THR A 267 9.33 -24.21 -2.83
N ALA A 268 10.49 -24.51 -3.44
CA ALA A 268 11.57 -23.55 -3.65
C ALA A 268 11.13 -22.36 -4.51
N THR A 269 10.46 -22.63 -5.64
CA THR A 269 9.95 -21.59 -6.55
C THR A 269 9.03 -20.61 -5.82
N VAL A 270 8.09 -21.11 -5.03
CA VAL A 270 7.16 -20.27 -4.27
C VAL A 270 7.88 -19.43 -3.21
N LEU A 271 8.84 -20.01 -2.50
CA LEU A 271 9.60 -19.31 -1.46
C LEU A 271 10.51 -18.23 -2.05
N ILE A 272 11.23 -18.54 -3.13
CA ILE A 272 12.09 -17.58 -3.84
C ILE A 272 11.24 -16.45 -4.43
N TRP A 273 10.14 -16.76 -5.12
CA TRP A 273 9.22 -15.75 -5.64
C TRP A 273 8.72 -14.80 -4.54
N ALA A 274 8.32 -15.35 -3.38
CA ALA A 274 7.82 -14.56 -2.26
C ALA A 274 8.90 -13.63 -1.69
N GLN A 275 10.14 -14.11 -1.57
CA GLN A 275 11.27 -13.33 -1.09
C GLN A 275 11.65 -12.22 -2.06
N VAL A 276 11.81 -12.54 -3.36
CA VAL A 276 12.23 -11.59 -4.39
C VAL A 276 11.18 -10.48 -4.61
N THR A 277 9.90 -10.85 -4.61
CA THR A 277 8.82 -9.88 -4.89
C THR A 277 8.25 -9.22 -3.64
N GLN A 278 8.69 -9.65 -2.45
CA GLN A 278 8.03 -9.35 -1.16
C GLN A 278 6.52 -9.59 -1.26
N GLY A 279 6.17 -10.72 -1.87
CA GLY A 279 4.80 -11.19 -2.08
C GLY A 279 4.37 -12.18 -1.03
N ASP A 280 3.06 -12.35 -0.86
CA ASP A 280 2.59 -13.47 -0.05
C ASP A 280 2.71 -14.77 -0.84
N HIS A 281 3.54 -15.70 -0.35
CA HIS A 281 3.71 -17.04 -0.92
C HIS A 281 2.38 -17.75 -1.30
N LEU A 282 1.28 -17.53 -0.55
CA LEU A 282 -0.03 -18.12 -0.86
C LEU A 282 -0.64 -17.60 -2.17
N HIS A 283 -0.18 -16.46 -2.67
CA HIS A 283 -0.60 -15.81 -3.91
C HIS A 283 0.47 -15.89 -5.00
N SER A 284 1.46 -16.78 -4.84
CA SER A 284 2.44 -17.05 -5.89
C SER A 284 1.79 -17.57 -7.17
N PRO A 285 2.37 -17.29 -8.36
CA PRO A 285 1.86 -17.78 -9.63
C PRO A 285 1.73 -19.30 -9.69
N VAL A 286 2.66 -20.05 -9.08
CA VAL A 286 2.60 -21.53 -9.00
C VAL A 286 1.34 -22.00 -8.29
N LEU A 287 0.97 -21.40 -7.16
CA LEU A 287 -0.26 -21.74 -6.46
C LEU A 287 -1.51 -21.20 -7.20
N GLY A 288 -1.38 -20.10 -7.94
CA GLY A 288 -2.43 -19.60 -8.85
C GLY A 288 -2.77 -20.62 -9.92
N ALA A 289 -1.76 -21.05 -10.69
CA ALA A 289 -1.91 -22.03 -11.77
C ALA A 289 -2.50 -23.37 -11.28
N LEU A 290 -2.11 -23.84 -10.10
CA LEU A 290 -2.71 -25.04 -9.49
C LEU A 290 -4.20 -24.85 -9.19
N ARG A 291 -4.61 -23.71 -8.66
CA ARG A 291 -6.03 -23.42 -8.39
C ARG A 291 -6.85 -23.31 -9.67
N GLU A 292 -6.31 -22.64 -10.69
CA GLU A 292 -6.94 -22.51 -12.01
C GLU A 292 -7.12 -23.88 -12.68
N SER A 293 -6.18 -24.80 -12.46
CA SER A 293 -6.25 -26.17 -12.95
C SER A 293 -7.09 -27.12 -12.05
N ASN A 294 -7.76 -26.61 -11.02
CA ASN A 294 -8.47 -27.41 -9.99
C ASN A 294 -7.60 -28.48 -9.29
N CYS A 295 -6.29 -28.27 -9.23
CA CYS A 295 -5.34 -29.14 -8.55
C CYS A 295 -5.24 -28.79 -7.06
N SER A 296 -5.05 -29.81 -6.22
CA SER A 296 -4.88 -29.59 -4.77
C SER A 296 -3.59 -28.85 -4.44
N THR A 297 -3.70 -27.74 -3.72
CA THR A 297 -2.56 -26.97 -3.20
C THR A 297 -2.04 -27.48 -1.86
N GLN A 298 -2.73 -28.44 -1.22
CA GLN A 298 -2.49 -28.81 0.18
C GLN A 298 -1.07 -29.30 0.45
N ARG A 299 -0.53 -30.17 -0.41
CA ARG A 299 0.83 -30.72 -0.22
C ARG A 299 1.90 -29.64 -0.32
N LEU A 300 1.78 -28.77 -1.33
CA LEU A 300 2.73 -27.67 -1.55
C LEU A 300 2.67 -26.66 -0.39
N VAL A 301 1.47 -26.25 0.03
CA VAL A 301 1.29 -25.36 1.18
C VAL A 301 1.80 -26.01 2.48
N GLY A 302 1.55 -27.31 2.68
CA GLY A 302 2.08 -28.08 3.81
C GLY A 302 3.61 -28.08 3.86
N SER A 303 4.26 -28.33 2.72
CA SER A 303 5.73 -28.28 2.58
C SER A 303 6.28 -26.88 2.89
N ILE A 304 5.65 -25.83 2.36
CA ILE A 304 6.05 -24.45 2.64
C ILE A 304 5.91 -24.13 4.13
N ASN A 305 4.78 -24.47 4.74
CA ASN A 305 4.55 -24.25 6.16
C ASN A 305 5.59 -24.98 7.01
N GLN A 306 5.93 -26.23 6.66
CA GLN A 306 6.97 -26.98 7.37
C GLN A 306 8.34 -26.29 7.35
N LEU A 307 8.73 -25.67 6.23
CA LEU A 307 9.97 -24.91 6.17
C LEU A 307 9.87 -23.58 6.93
N ARG A 308 8.73 -22.90 6.86
CA ARG A 308 8.56 -21.58 7.48
C ARG A 308 8.38 -21.63 9.00
N THR A 309 7.87 -22.72 9.57
CA THR A 309 7.69 -22.88 11.02
C THR A 309 9.04 -22.78 11.77
N PRO A 310 9.21 -21.84 12.71
CA PRO A 310 10.48 -21.63 13.42
C PRO A 310 11.07 -22.90 14.06
N ALA A 311 10.22 -23.72 14.70
CA ALA A 311 10.63 -24.97 15.34
C ALA A 311 11.31 -25.96 14.37
N ASN A 312 10.97 -25.89 13.08
CA ASN A 312 11.47 -26.79 12.04
C ASN A 312 12.73 -26.27 11.31
N ARG A 313 13.17 -25.03 11.59
CA ARG A 313 14.34 -24.41 10.94
C ARG A 313 15.66 -24.90 11.55
N LYS A 314 15.91 -26.20 11.46
CA LYS A 314 17.10 -26.86 12.01
C LYS A 314 17.71 -27.83 10.99
N GLY A 315 19.00 -28.14 11.16
CA GLY A 315 19.73 -29.08 10.30
C GLY A 315 19.58 -28.73 8.82
N GLY A 316 19.34 -29.74 7.98
CA GLY A 316 19.22 -29.54 6.54
C GLY A 316 18.10 -28.60 6.10
N LYS A 317 17.03 -28.39 6.90
CA LYS A 317 15.96 -27.44 6.54
C LYS A 317 16.43 -26.01 6.66
N ARG A 318 17.24 -25.73 7.69
CA ARG A 318 17.92 -24.43 7.85
C ARG A 318 18.89 -24.19 6.71
N GLU A 319 19.71 -25.19 6.40
CA GLU A 319 20.67 -25.12 5.30
C GLU A 319 19.98 -24.83 3.95
N LEU A 320 18.89 -25.55 3.64
CA LEU A 320 18.12 -25.27 2.43
C LEU A 320 17.56 -23.84 2.41
N LEU A 321 17.01 -23.36 3.53
CA LEU A 321 16.47 -21.99 3.61
C LEU A 321 17.55 -20.94 3.34
N LEU A 322 18.75 -21.10 3.92
CA LEU A 322 19.87 -20.21 3.66
C LEU A 322 20.25 -20.18 2.17
N ARG A 323 20.32 -21.35 1.53
CA ARG A 323 20.59 -21.44 0.09
C ARG A 323 19.49 -20.79 -0.75
N LEU A 324 18.23 -20.95 -0.37
CA LEU A 324 17.11 -20.29 -1.03
C LEU A 324 17.14 -18.77 -0.84
N GLU A 325 17.55 -18.29 0.34
CA GLU A 325 17.76 -16.86 0.62
C GLU A 325 18.86 -16.30 -0.27
N THR A 326 20.05 -16.91 -0.30
CA THR A 326 21.15 -16.50 -1.21
C THR A 326 20.73 -16.51 -2.68
N TYR A 327 20.01 -17.56 -3.12
CA TYR A 327 19.50 -17.63 -4.48
C TYR A 327 18.51 -16.50 -4.77
N SER A 328 17.65 -16.18 -3.81
CA SER A 328 16.67 -15.09 -3.93
C SER A 328 17.36 -13.74 -4.07
N ASP A 329 18.41 -13.47 -3.31
CA ASP A 329 19.15 -12.20 -3.38
C ASP A 329 19.84 -12.02 -4.75
N LEU A 330 20.41 -13.09 -5.30
CA LEU A 330 20.99 -13.10 -6.64
C LEU A 330 19.92 -12.86 -7.72
N LEU A 331 18.77 -13.53 -7.62
CA LEU A 331 17.67 -13.36 -8.56
C LEU A 331 17.04 -11.96 -8.47
N ALA A 332 16.90 -11.42 -7.26
CA ALA A 332 16.44 -10.05 -7.03
C ALA A 332 17.35 -9.04 -7.73
N THR A 333 18.66 -9.16 -7.53
CA THR A 333 19.66 -8.32 -8.20
C THR A 333 19.56 -8.43 -9.73
N ALA A 334 19.36 -9.65 -10.26
CA ALA A 334 19.19 -9.86 -11.69
C ALA A 334 17.91 -9.21 -12.24
N CYS A 335 16.81 -9.22 -11.49
CA CYS A 335 15.55 -8.59 -11.89
C CYS A 335 15.65 -7.05 -11.96
N ASP A 336 16.50 -6.46 -11.13
CA ASP A 336 16.63 -4.99 -11.06
C ASP A 336 17.51 -4.41 -12.16
N ARG A 337 18.38 -5.22 -12.79
CA ARG A 337 19.23 -4.76 -13.90
C ARG A 337 18.40 -4.20 -15.05
N PRO A 338 18.79 -3.07 -15.67
CA PRO A 338 18.04 -2.46 -16.78
C PRO A 338 18.01 -3.34 -18.03
N VAL A 339 16.88 -3.34 -18.74
CA VAL A 339 16.54 -4.24 -19.88
C VAL A 339 17.54 -4.16 -21.05
N ALA A 340 18.31 -3.07 -21.18
CA ALA A 340 19.40 -2.97 -22.17
C ALA A 340 20.47 -4.09 -22.02
N SER A 341 20.54 -4.75 -20.86
CA SER A 341 21.41 -5.90 -20.59
C SER A 341 20.75 -7.27 -20.82
N LEU A 342 19.45 -7.34 -21.14
CA LEU A 342 18.66 -8.57 -21.25
C LEU A 342 18.35 -9.00 -22.69
N GLN A 343 18.79 -8.24 -23.72
CA GLN A 343 18.57 -8.60 -25.14
C GLN A 343 19.48 -9.70 -25.70
N ALA A 344 20.26 -10.39 -24.86
CA ALA A 344 20.96 -11.61 -25.24
C ALA A 344 20.67 -12.73 -24.22
N GLY A 345 19.52 -13.40 -24.34
CA GLY A 345 19.28 -14.76 -23.83
C GLY A 345 19.66 -15.09 -22.37
N SER A 346 19.69 -14.14 -21.45
CA SER A 346 20.43 -14.29 -20.18
C SER A 346 19.62 -13.97 -18.92
N LEU A 347 18.47 -14.63 -18.76
CA LEU A 347 17.99 -14.96 -17.41
C LEU A 347 18.55 -16.31 -16.94
N GLU A 348 18.92 -17.21 -17.86
CA GLU A 348 19.60 -18.47 -17.56
C GLU A 348 21.11 -18.30 -17.32
N THR A 349 21.73 -17.28 -17.92
CA THR A 349 23.19 -17.06 -17.84
C THR A 349 23.59 -16.09 -16.71
N GLY A 350 22.69 -15.21 -16.26
CA GLY A 350 22.95 -14.27 -15.17
C GLY A 350 23.22 -14.94 -13.80
N VAL A 351 22.61 -16.10 -13.54
CA VAL A 351 22.87 -16.91 -12.33
C VAL A 351 24.11 -17.79 -12.47
N ARG A 352 24.47 -18.19 -13.71
CA ARG A 352 25.71 -18.93 -14.00
C ARG A 352 26.96 -18.06 -13.97
N ALA A 353 26.88 -16.79 -14.38
CA ALA A 353 28.03 -15.88 -14.46
C ALA A 353 28.54 -15.36 -13.08
N ALA A 354 27.76 -15.52 -12.01
CA ALA A 354 28.19 -15.19 -10.64
C ALA A 354 28.92 -16.35 -9.93
N ARG A 355 29.28 -17.42 -10.67
CA ARG A 355 30.04 -18.58 -10.18
C ARG A 355 31.54 -18.54 -10.58
N GLY A 356 32.05 -17.36 -10.94
CA GLY A 356 33.47 -17.11 -11.18
C GLY A 356 34.17 -16.67 -9.92
#